data_AF-A0A975GLT6-F1
#
_entry.id   AF-A0A975GLT6-F1
#
_cell.length_a   1.000
_cell.length_b   1.000
_cell.length_c   1.000
_cell.angle_alpha   90.00
_cell.angle_beta   90.00
_cell.angle_gamma   90.00
#
_symmetry.space_group_name_H-M   'P 1'
#
loop_
_entity.id
_entity.type
_entity.pdbx_description
1 polymer ?
#
loop_
_entity_poly.entity_id
_entity_poly.type
_entity_poly.pdbx_seq_one_letter_code
_entity_poly.pdbx_strand_id
1 'polypeptide(L)'
;MSGAYTHITLENEMKEPMRLEAIPGFPEDAIIAILDYFKFCELGAVAPDYPYLALETPEAAEWADAMHYTRTGEMIHAGIRHLRETESEAQQKGLAFLLGYSAHVATDVTIHPVVEGIVGPYHENKSGHRICEMNQDVYIFQRLNLGDIGLADHLDSGIGICSDPDDPDQLDPDVLNLWENMLRDVYPDEFEANPPDISKWHLRFRQIVGDIAGSGDMLLPLARHVASGHGLVYPLKDEVDMQYVEDLETPEGPMHFDDLFDKAISNVEGVWSLVARGVLEGDDECFEQIGNWNLDTGRDEDDQLVFWEE
;
A
#
# COMPACT_ATOMS: atom_id res chain seq x y z
N MET A 1 9.57 5.07 -2.28
CA MET A 1 8.18 4.81 -2.64
C MET A 1 8.06 4.85 -4.15
N SER A 2 8.29 3.69 -4.74
CA SER A 2 7.81 3.27 -6.07
C SER A 2 6.77 2.17 -5.78
N GLY A 3 5.78 1.95 -6.65
CA GLY A 3 4.66 1.04 -6.39
C GLY A 3 3.38 1.74 -5.88
N ALA A 4 3.48 3.02 -5.48
CA ALA A 4 2.34 3.75 -4.89
C ALA A 4 1.13 3.82 -5.84
N TYR A 5 1.36 4.01 -7.15
CA TYR A 5 0.23 4.12 -8.08
C TYR A 5 -0.45 2.78 -8.32
N THR A 6 0.29 1.67 -8.24
CA THR A 6 -0.27 0.32 -8.25
C THR A 6 -1.24 0.14 -7.09
N HIS A 7 -0.84 0.46 -5.85
CA HIS A 7 -1.73 0.38 -4.68
C HIS A 7 -2.95 1.31 -4.80
N ILE A 8 -2.75 2.58 -5.17
CA ILE A 8 -3.85 3.54 -5.32
C ILE A 8 -4.82 3.08 -6.42
N THR A 9 -4.29 2.57 -7.54
CA THR A 9 -5.13 2.05 -8.62
C THR A 9 -5.95 0.86 -8.13
N LEU A 10 -5.32 -0.04 -7.38
CA LEU A 10 -5.97 -1.23 -6.83
C LEU A 10 -7.12 -0.83 -5.89
N GLU A 11 -6.88 0.07 -4.94
CA GLU A 11 -7.92 0.58 -4.03
C GLU A 11 -9.10 1.20 -4.78
N ASN A 12 -8.82 1.95 -5.86
CA ASN A 12 -9.86 2.59 -6.65
C ASN A 12 -10.67 1.59 -7.50
N GLU A 13 -10.10 0.45 -7.89
CA GLU A 13 -10.88 -0.65 -8.47
C GLU A 13 -11.63 -1.48 -7.42
N MET A 14 -11.02 -1.64 -6.23
CA MET A 14 -11.60 -2.40 -5.12
C MET A 14 -12.86 -1.76 -4.56
N LYS A 15 -12.92 -0.42 -4.48
CA LYS A 15 -14.05 0.31 -3.90
C LYS A 15 -15.36 0.20 -4.69
N GLU A 16 -15.33 -0.34 -5.91
CA GLU A 16 -16.52 -0.46 -6.75
C GLU A 16 -17.59 -1.31 -6.03
N PRO A 17 -18.80 -0.77 -5.77
CA PRO A 17 -19.79 -1.45 -4.92
C PRO A 17 -20.12 -2.87 -5.38
N MET A 18 -20.22 -3.10 -6.70
CA MET A 18 -20.48 -4.43 -7.25
C MET A 18 -19.36 -5.44 -6.95
N ARG A 19 -18.11 -4.98 -6.86
CA ARG A 19 -16.97 -5.83 -6.51
C ARG A 19 -17.00 -6.14 -5.02
N LEU A 20 -17.19 -5.13 -4.16
CA LEU A 20 -17.31 -5.30 -2.71
C LEU A 20 -18.43 -6.29 -2.35
N GLU A 21 -19.60 -6.17 -2.98
CA GLU A 21 -20.74 -7.09 -2.79
C GLU A 21 -20.46 -8.52 -3.28
N ALA A 22 -19.50 -8.71 -4.20
CA ALA A 22 -19.13 -10.00 -4.75
C ALA A 22 -18.09 -10.75 -3.89
N ILE A 23 -17.41 -10.06 -2.96
CA ILE A 23 -16.41 -10.69 -2.08
C ILE A 23 -17.12 -11.68 -1.13
N PRO A 24 -16.77 -12.99 -1.18
CA PRO A 24 -17.43 -13.99 -0.35
C PRO A 24 -17.27 -13.71 1.15
N GLY A 25 -18.40 -13.60 1.85
CA GLY A 25 -18.42 -13.41 3.30
C GLY A 25 -17.99 -12.02 3.76
N PHE A 26 -17.87 -11.04 2.85
CA PHE A 26 -17.50 -9.68 3.22
C PHE A 26 -18.67 -8.96 3.90
N PRO A 27 -18.51 -8.47 5.15
CA PRO A 27 -19.60 -7.85 5.89
C PRO A 27 -20.12 -6.55 5.24
N GLU A 28 -21.45 -6.33 5.24
CA GLU A 28 -22.06 -5.10 4.71
C GLU A 28 -21.53 -3.84 5.40
N ASP A 29 -21.27 -3.89 6.72
CA ASP A 29 -20.72 -2.77 7.48
C ASP A 29 -19.29 -2.41 7.04
N ALA A 30 -18.52 -3.36 6.50
CA ALA A 30 -17.21 -3.09 5.93
C ALA A 30 -17.32 -2.37 4.58
N ILE A 31 -18.33 -2.71 3.77
CA ILE A 31 -18.66 -1.98 2.53
C ILE A 31 -18.99 -0.52 2.86
N ILE A 32 -19.84 -0.31 3.86
CA ILE A 32 -20.20 1.05 4.32
C ILE A 32 -18.95 1.80 4.78
N ALA A 33 -18.11 1.17 5.60
CA ALA A 33 -16.86 1.78 6.07
C ALA A 33 -15.96 2.19 4.90
N ILE A 34 -15.74 1.33 3.90
CA ILE A 34 -14.95 1.69 2.72
C ILE A 34 -15.58 2.86 1.98
N LEU A 35 -16.89 2.83 1.69
CA LEU A 35 -17.52 3.85 0.86
C LEU A 35 -17.60 5.22 1.57
N ASP A 36 -17.87 5.25 2.87
CA ASP A 36 -17.96 6.49 3.65
C ASP A 36 -16.58 7.06 4.01
N TYR A 37 -15.57 6.19 4.16
CA TYR A 37 -14.25 6.54 4.67
C TYR A 37 -13.10 6.16 3.71
N PHE A 38 -13.38 6.07 2.41
CA PHE A 38 -12.44 5.58 1.38
C PHE A 38 -11.05 6.24 1.42
N LYS A 39 -10.98 7.55 1.73
CA LYS A 39 -9.71 8.26 1.87
C LYS A 39 -8.74 7.61 2.87
N PHE A 40 -9.27 7.01 3.94
CA PHE A 40 -8.47 6.30 4.93
C PHE A 40 -8.03 4.92 4.43
N CYS A 41 -8.83 4.27 3.56
CA CYS A 41 -8.42 3.07 2.83
C CYS A 41 -7.23 3.37 1.91
N GLU A 42 -7.31 4.42 1.09
CA GLU A 42 -6.18 4.84 0.24
C GLU A 42 -4.94 5.21 1.07
N LEU A 43 -5.13 5.89 2.21
CA LEU A 43 -4.04 6.16 3.14
C LEU A 43 -3.39 4.87 3.64
N GLY A 44 -4.18 3.89 4.07
CA GLY A 44 -3.71 2.60 4.55
C GLY A 44 -2.86 1.88 3.50
N ALA A 45 -3.27 1.93 2.23
CA ALA A 45 -2.60 1.27 1.12
C ALA A 45 -1.20 1.82 0.78
N VAL A 46 -0.84 3.00 1.31
CA VAL A 46 0.49 3.60 1.15
C VAL A 46 1.20 3.86 2.49
N ALA A 47 0.54 3.59 3.61
CA ALA A 47 1.04 3.88 4.94
C ALA A 47 2.32 3.10 5.30
N PRO A 48 2.51 1.81 4.93
CA PRO A 48 3.76 1.10 5.22
C PRO A 48 5.01 1.80 4.65
N ASP A 49 4.87 2.50 3.53
CA ASP A 49 5.94 3.21 2.83
C ASP A 49 6.21 4.64 3.33
N TYR A 50 5.29 5.22 4.10
CA TYR A 50 5.41 6.59 4.62
C TYR A 50 6.76 6.90 5.28
N PRO A 51 7.32 6.02 6.13
CA PRO A 51 8.57 6.31 6.81
C PRO A 51 9.76 6.53 5.85
N TYR A 52 9.75 5.90 4.67
CA TYR A 52 10.79 6.12 3.64
C TYR A 52 10.80 7.56 3.09
N LEU A 53 9.70 8.30 3.24
CA LEU A 53 9.60 9.70 2.79
C LEU A 53 10.19 10.69 3.80
N ALA A 54 10.45 10.25 5.04
CA ALA A 54 11.04 11.08 6.08
C ALA A 54 12.58 11.17 5.94
N LEU A 55 13.07 11.66 4.79
CA LEU A 55 14.50 11.69 4.43
C LEU A 55 15.40 12.44 5.43
N GLU A 56 14.84 13.32 6.25
CA GLU A 56 15.55 14.05 7.31
C GLU A 56 15.74 13.25 8.60
N THR A 57 15.10 12.08 8.71
CA THR A 57 15.17 11.18 9.86
C THR A 57 15.42 9.77 9.34
N PRO A 58 16.68 9.42 9.02
CA PRO A 58 17.03 8.13 8.44
C PRO A 58 16.54 6.93 9.26
N GLU A 59 16.42 7.09 10.59
CA GLU A 59 15.90 6.09 11.52
C GLU A 59 14.41 5.79 11.28
N ALA A 60 13.67 6.66 10.58
CA ALA A 60 12.29 6.37 10.18
C ALA A 60 12.23 5.21 9.17
N ALA A 61 13.24 5.04 8.32
CA ALA A 61 13.26 3.94 7.35
C ALA A 61 13.24 2.55 8.04
N GLU A 62 13.73 2.47 9.28
CA GLU A 62 13.66 1.23 10.09
C GLU A 62 12.21 0.81 10.36
N TRP A 63 11.27 1.75 10.48
CA TRP A 63 9.84 1.44 10.64
C TRP A 63 9.22 0.88 9.37
N ALA A 64 9.61 1.41 8.20
CA ALA A 64 9.18 0.84 6.94
C ALA A 64 9.77 -0.56 6.76
N ASP A 65 11.08 -0.73 6.98
CA ASP A 65 11.74 -2.04 6.93
C ASP A 65 11.08 -3.05 7.89
N ALA A 66 10.73 -2.63 9.10
CA ALA A 66 10.02 -3.47 10.06
C ALA A 66 8.69 -3.97 9.49
N MET A 67 7.84 -3.06 8.99
CA MET A 67 6.53 -3.37 8.40
C MET A 67 6.60 -4.17 7.08
N HIS A 68 7.72 -4.17 6.37
CA HIS A 68 7.89 -4.92 5.12
C HIS A 68 8.55 -6.29 5.29
N TYR A 69 9.40 -6.48 6.31
CA TYR A 69 10.22 -7.70 6.41
C TYR A 69 9.89 -8.60 7.58
N THR A 70 9.26 -8.06 8.62
CA THR A 70 9.10 -8.78 9.89
C THR A 70 7.69 -8.60 10.40
N ARG A 71 7.12 -9.62 11.04
CA ARG A 71 5.90 -9.46 11.87
C ARG A 71 4.73 -8.75 11.16
N THR A 72 4.64 -8.91 9.85
CA THR A 72 3.75 -8.15 8.96
C THR A 72 2.29 -8.56 9.15
N GLY A 73 2.03 -9.85 9.34
CA GLY A 73 0.73 -10.35 9.76
C GLY A 73 0.36 -9.90 11.17
N GLU A 74 1.33 -9.87 12.09
CA GLU A 74 1.08 -9.40 13.47
C GLU A 74 0.64 -7.93 13.54
N MET A 75 1.09 -7.08 12.60
CA MET A 75 0.58 -5.71 12.46
C MET A 75 -0.92 -5.70 12.14
N ILE A 76 -1.34 -6.50 11.15
CA ILE A 76 -2.77 -6.64 10.81
C ILE A 76 -3.56 -7.21 11.99
N HIS A 77 -3.00 -8.21 12.68
CA HIS A 77 -3.61 -8.81 13.87
C HIS A 77 -3.80 -7.80 15.00
N ALA A 78 -2.81 -6.93 15.26
CA ALA A 78 -2.91 -5.87 16.24
C ALA A 78 -4.05 -4.90 15.88
N GLY A 79 -4.13 -4.49 14.61
CA GLY A 79 -5.21 -3.64 14.11
C GLY A 79 -6.59 -4.26 14.34
N ILE A 80 -6.75 -5.55 14.05
CA ILE A 80 -8.01 -6.29 14.28
C ILE A 80 -8.39 -6.24 15.76
N ARG A 81 -7.44 -6.50 16.67
CA ARG A 81 -7.72 -6.50 18.13
C ARG A 81 -8.15 -5.13 18.63
N HIS A 82 -7.45 -4.06 18.24
CA HIS A 82 -7.82 -2.68 18.62
C HIS A 82 -9.20 -2.29 18.09
N LEU A 83 -9.51 -2.66 16.85
CA LEU A 83 -10.79 -2.30 16.24
C LEU A 83 -11.97 -3.08 16.80
N ARG A 84 -11.80 -4.32 17.28
CA ARG A 84 -12.84 -5.05 18.01
C ARG A 84 -13.31 -4.33 19.27
N GLU A 85 -12.41 -3.56 19.89
CA GLU A 85 -12.68 -2.81 21.12
C GLU A 85 -13.04 -1.34 20.85
N THR A 86 -12.97 -0.90 19.60
CA THR A 86 -13.34 0.45 19.16
C THR A 86 -14.79 0.46 18.69
N GLU A 87 -15.56 1.47 19.07
CA GLU A 87 -16.95 1.61 18.64
C GLU A 87 -17.14 2.82 17.73
N SER A 88 -18.25 2.84 16.99
CA SER A 88 -18.75 3.98 16.22
C SER A 88 -17.86 4.39 15.03
N GLU A 89 -17.82 5.69 14.71
CA GLU A 89 -17.12 6.26 13.56
C GLU A 89 -15.61 5.97 13.58
N ALA A 90 -14.97 5.97 14.76
CA ALA A 90 -13.56 5.61 14.89
C ALA A 90 -13.28 4.17 14.40
N GLN A 91 -14.19 3.23 14.67
CA GLN A 91 -14.06 1.86 14.19
C GLN A 91 -14.17 1.80 12.66
N GLN A 92 -15.08 2.57 12.06
CA GLN A 92 -15.26 2.59 10.60
C GLN A 92 -14.09 3.23 9.87
N LYS A 93 -13.58 4.36 10.35
CA LYS A 93 -12.35 4.99 9.82
C LYS A 93 -11.15 4.05 9.94
N GLY A 94 -10.98 3.45 11.12
CA GLY A 94 -9.89 2.53 11.40
C GLY A 94 -9.98 1.24 10.60
N LEU A 95 -11.19 0.71 10.39
CA LEU A 95 -11.42 -0.45 9.52
C LEU A 95 -11.08 -0.12 8.07
N ALA A 96 -11.51 1.02 7.54
CA ALA A 96 -11.13 1.45 6.20
C ALA A 96 -9.59 1.54 6.07
N PHE A 97 -8.92 2.19 7.04
CA PHE A 97 -7.46 2.24 7.09
C PHE A 97 -6.81 0.85 7.12
N LEU A 98 -7.29 -0.05 7.98
CA LEU A 98 -6.72 -1.38 8.12
C LEU A 98 -6.92 -2.24 6.87
N LEU A 99 -8.05 -2.10 6.19
CA LEU A 99 -8.30 -2.77 4.91
C LEU A 99 -7.29 -2.29 3.86
N GLY A 100 -7.07 -0.98 3.73
CA GLY A 100 -6.01 -0.45 2.88
C GLY A 100 -4.62 -0.95 3.25
N TYR A 101 -4.27 -0.95 4.53
CA TYR A 101 -2.99 -1.48 5.02
C TYR A 101 -2.82 -2.96 4.64
N SER A 102 -3.87 -3.77 4.81
CA SER A 102 -3.85 -5.18 4.44
C SER A 102 -3.81 -5.41 2.92
N ALA A 103 -4.38 -4.49 2.13
CA ALA A 103 -4.29 -4.52 0.69
C ALA A 103 -2.86 -4.26 0.21
N HIS A 104 -2.16 -3.30 0.81
CA HIS A 104 -0.74 -3.07 0.55
C HIS A 104 0.07 -4.36 0.72
N VAL A 105 -0.03 -4.97 1.91
CA VAL A 105 0.65 -6.24 2.23
C VAL A 105 0.32 -7.33 1.21
N ALA A 106 -0.96 -7.55 0.90
CA ALA A 106 -1.36 -8.61 -0.02
C ALA A 106 -0.93 -8.34 -1.48
N THR A 107 -0.90 -7.07 -1.88
CA THR A 107 -0.46 -6.64 -3.22
C THR A 107 1.03 -6.92 -3.39
N ASP A 108 1.86 -6.48 -2.45
CA ASP A 108 3.31 -6.68 -2.48
C ASP A 108 3.65 -8.17 -2.50
N VAL A 109 3.04 -8.94 -1.61
CA VAL A 109 3.26 -10.39 -1.53
C VAL A 109 2.82 -11.11 -2.82
N THR A 110 1.88 -10.54 -3.58
CA THR A 110 1.51 -11.06 -4.89
C THR A 110 2.52 -10.66 -5.98
N ILE A 111 2.88 -9.38 -6.05
CA ILE A 111 3.59 -8.78 -7.20
C ILE A 111 5.12 -8.90 -7.06
N HIS A 112 5.68 -8.69 -5.87
CA HIS A 112 7.13 -8.64 -5.68
C HIS A 112 7.89 -9.94 -5.98
N PRO A 113 7.35 -11.17 -5.83
CA PRO A 113 7.99 -12.36 -6.38
C PRO A 113 8.33 -12.24 -7.87
N VAL A 114 7.46 -11.58 -8.64
CA VAL A 114 7.64 -11.35 -10.08
C VAL A 114 8.66 -10.24 -10.31
N VAL A 115 8.60 -9.15 -9.54
CA VAL A 115 9.59 -8.06 -9.61
C VAL A 115 11.00 -8.57 -9.28
N GLU A 116 11.15 -9.34 -8.20
CA GLU A 116 12.39 -10.00 -7.83
C GLU A 116 12.87 -10.96 -8.94
N GLY A 117 11.96 -11.70 -9.58
CA GLY A 117 12.28 -12.54 -10.74
C GLY A 117 12.86 -11.75 -11.92
N ILE A 118 12.39 -10.51 -12.14
CA ILE A 118 12.85 -9.63 -13.23
C ILE A 118 14.21 -9.00 -12.90
N VAL A 119 14.36 -8.43 -11.70
CA VAL A 119 15.50 -7.56 -11.36
C VAL A 119 16.51 -8.19 -10.41
N GLY A 120 16.18 -9.32 -9.80
CA GLY A 120 16.95 -9.98 -8.72
C GLY A 120 16.62 -9.42 -7.33
N PRO A 121 17.30 -9.93 -6.28
CA PRO A 121 17.01 -9.58 -4.88
C PRO A 121 17.07 -8.08 -4.61
N TYR A 122 16.07 -7.56 -3.89
CA TYR A 122 15.90 -6.12 -3.64
C TYR A 122 17.17 -5.44 -3.11
N HIS A 123 17.78 -6.03 -2.07
CA HIS A 123 18.91 -5.40 -1.38
C HIS A 123 20.15 -5.19 -2.28
N GLU A 124 20.27 -5.96 -3.35
CA GLU A 124 21.32 -5.85 -4.37
C GLU A 124 20.88 -5.00 -5.58
N ASN A 125 19.56 -4.89 -5.82
CA ASN A 125 18.98 -4.36 -7.05
C ASN A 125 17.97 -3.21 -6.84
N LYS A 126 18.04 -2.47 -5.73
CA LYS A 126 17.11 -1.37 -5.37
C LYS A 126 16.78 -0.37 -6.48
N SER A 127 17.74 -0.08 -7.37
CA SER A 127 17.51 0.80 -8.52
C SER A 127 16.71 0.11 -9.63
N GLY A 128 17.02 -1.16 -9.93
CA GLY A 128 16.28 -1.95 -10.92
C GLY A 128 14.84 -2.19 -10.47
N HIS A 129 14.66 -2.58 -9.20
CA HIS A 129 13.36 -2.79 -8.57
C HIS A 129 12.46 -1.56 -8.73
N ARG A 130 12.98 -0.39 -8.34
CA ARG A 130 12.30 0.90 -8.48
C ARG A 130 11.96 1.24 -9.93
N ILE A 131 12.84 0.96 -10.88
CA ILE A 131 12.56 1.20 -12.31
C ILE A 131 11.41 0.29 -12.78
N CYS A 132 11.41 -0.99 -12.39
CA CYS A 132 10.34 -1.93 -12.71
C CYS A 132 8.99 -1.43 -12.20
N GLU A 133 8.90 -1.17 -10.90
CA GLU A 133 7.68 -0.67 -10.25
C GLU A 133 7.19 0.64 -10.85
N MET A 134 8.08 1.59 -11.16
CA MET A 134 7.67 2.88 -11.72
C MET A 134 7.10 2.76 -13.15
N ASN A 135 7.55 1.77 -13.93
CA ASN A 135 6.95 1.49 -15.24
C ASN A 135 5.58 0.82 -15.08
N GLN A 136 5.48 -0.15 -14.19
CA GLN A 136 4.24 -0.84 -13.83
C GLN A 136 3.18 0.13 -13.29
N ASP A 137 3.58 1.03 -12.38
CA ASP A 137 2.76 2.12 -11.84
C ASP A 137 2.18 3.00 -12.95
N VAL A 138 3.02 3.54 -13.84
CA VAL A 138 2.56 4.43 -14.92
C VAL A 138 1.64 3.70 -15.88
N TYR A 139 1.90 2.42 -16.14
CA TYR A 139 1.07 1.56 -16.97
C TYR A 139 -0.32 1.35 -16.35
N ILE A 140 -0.38 0.82 -15.13
CA ILE A 140 -1.64 0.40 -14.52
C ILE A 140 -2.50 1.60 -14.10
N PHE A 141 -1.88 2.72 -13.73
CA PHE A 141 -2.59 3.94 -13.39
C PHE A 141 -3.50 4.46 -14.52
N GLN A 142 -3.24 4.06 -15.76
CA GLN A 142 -4.12 4.38 -16.89
C GLN A 142 -5.53 3.79 -16.75
N ARG A 143 -5.71 2.71 -15.96
CA ARG A 143 -7.01 2.09 -15.71
C ARG A 143 -7.99 3.05 -15.00
N LEU A 144 -7.49 3.98 -14.19
CA LEU A 144 -8.34 4.98 -13.53
C LEU A 144 -8.94 6.01 -14.49
N ASN A 145 -8.38 6.13 -15.71
CA ASN A 145 -8.90 6.99 -16.77
C ASN A 145 -9.10 8.47 -16.33
N LEU A 146 -8.22 8.97 -15.45
CA LEU A 146 -8.35 10.29 -14.81
C LEU A 146 -7.92 11.49 -15.69
N GLY A 147 -7.44 11.25 -16.91
CA GLY A 147 -6.92 12.30 -17.80
C GLY A 147 -5.66 13.00 -17.28
N ASP A 148 -5.17 14.01 -18.01
CA ASP A 148 -3.83 14.63 -17.79
C ASP A 148 -3.70 15.43 -16.48
N ILE A 149 -4.81 15.84 -15.86
CA ILE A 149 -4.83 16.69 -14.65
C ILE A 149 -5.07 15.85 -13.37
N GLY A 150 -5.43 14.57 -13.52
CA GLY A 150 -6.16 13.84 -12.49
C GLY A 150 -5.39 13.33 -11.28
N LEU A 151 -4.09 13.06 -11.37
CA LEU A 151 -3.35 12.42 -10.27
C LEU A 151 -3.17 13.34 -9.05
N ALA A 152 -2.71 14.57 -9.31
CA ALA A 152 -2.48 15.57 -8.28
C ALA A 152 -3.78 15.91 -7.54
N ASP A 153 -4.84 16.14 -8.31
CA ASP A 153 -6.17 16.45 -7.79
C ASP A 153 -6.78 15.25 -7.04
N HIS A 154 -6.55 14.01 -7.51
CA HIS A 154 -6.99 12.79 -6.84
C HIS A 154 -6.28 12.61 -5.49
N LEU A 155 -4.95 12.74 -5.46
CA LEU A 155 -4.18 12.59 -4.23
C LEU A 155 -4.44 13.72 -3.22
N ASP A 156 -4.59 14.96 -3.69
CA ASP A 156 -4.89 16.11 -2.84
C ASP A 156 -6.31 16.02 -2.24
N SER A 157 -7.29 15.52 -3.00
CA SER A 157 -8.67 15.34 -2.54
C SER A 157 -8.97 14.02 -1.83
N GLY A 158 -8.05 13.04 -1.88
CA GLY A 158 -8.12 11.76 -1.16
C GLY A 158 -7.24 11.76 0.09
N ILE A 159 -6.03 11.22 -0.03
CA ILE A 159 -5.08 11.07 1.09
C ILE A 159 -4.71 12.44 1.70
N GLY A 160 -4.60 13.50 0.88
CA GLY A 160 -4.24 14.85 1.32
C GLY A 160 -5.18 15.48 2.35
N ILE A 161 -6.41 14.97 2.49
CA ILE A 161 -7.42 15.42 3.46
C ILE A 161 -7.67 14.39 4.59
N CYS A 162 -6.74 13.47 4.82
CA CYS A 162 -6.75 12.56 5.96
C CYS A 162 -6.20 13.18 7.25
N SER A 163 -6.01 14.51 7.27
CA SER A 163 -5.50 15.25 8.43
C SER A 163 -6.59 15.52 9.48
N ASP A 164 -6.16 15.83 10.70
CA ASP A 164 -7.05 16.25 11.80
C ASP A 164 -7.84 17.51 11.39
N PRO A 165 -9.18 17.54 11.57
CA PRO A 165 -9.99 18.72 11.29
C PRO A 165 -9.58 20.00 12.04
N ASP A 166 -9.01 19.85 13.23
CA ASP A 166 -8.60 20.95 14.12
C ASP A 166 -7.11 21.30 13.96
N ASP A 167 -6.28 20.38 13.46
CA ASP A 167 -4.86 20.59 13.18
C ASP A 167 -4.44 19.91 11.87
N PRO A 168 -4.45 20.62 10.72
CA PRO A 168 -4.16 20.01 9.43
C PRO A 168 -2.70 19.55 9.27
N ASP A 169 -1.80 19.84 10.22
CA ASP A 169 -0.44 19.29 10.22
C ASP A 169 -0.36 17.91 10.90
N GLN A 170 -1.45 17.45 11.53
CA GLN A 170 -1.58 16.14 12.17
C GLN A 170 -2.41 15.19 11.30
N LEU A 171 -2.14 13.89 11.42
CA LEU A 171 -3.03 12.87 10.88
C LEU A 171 -4.35 12.83 11.67
N ASP A 172 -5.46 12.39 11.06
CA ASP A 172 -6.73 12.15 11.76
C ASP A 172 -6.49 11.35 13.05
N PRO A 173 -7.02 11.81 14.20
CA PRO A 173 -6.66 11.27 15.51
C PRO A 173 -7.09 9.81 15.71
N ASP A 174 -8.16 9.36 15.07
CA ASP A 174 -8.63 7.98 15.20
C ASP A 174 -7.67 7.01 14.49
N VAL A 175 -7.24 7.38 13.27
CA VAL A 175 -6.29 6.60 12.48
C VAL A 175 -4.88 6.66 13.08
N LEU A 176 -4.45 7.84 13.54
CA LEU A 176 -3.19 8.02 14.23
C LEU A 176 -3.11 7.11 15.47
N ASN A 177 -4.13 7.15 16.33
CA ASN A 177 -4.17 6.32 17.53
C ASN A 177 -4.16 4.83 17.20
N LEU A 178 -4.91 4.39 16.18
CA LEU A 178 -4.89 2.99 15.74
C LEU A 178 -3.47 2.56 15.33
N TRP A 179 -2.83 3.33 14.44
CA TRP A 179 -1.53 2.97 13.88
C TRP A 179 -0.41 3.02 14.92
N GLU A 180 -0.42 4.01 15.82
CA GLU A 180 0.52 4.04 16.96
C GLU A 180 0.38 2.82 17.85
N ASN A 181 -0.86 2.40 18.16
CA ASN A 181 -1.09 1.24 19.02
C ASN A 181 -0.71 -0.07 18.32
N MET A 182 -0.92 -0.20 17.00
CA MET A 182 -0.40 -1.32 16.21
C MET A 182 1.13 -1.43 16.33
N LEU A 183 1.84 -0.33 16.06
CA LEU A 183 3.31 -0.31 16.13
C LEU A 183 3.82 -0.58 17.54
N ARG A 184 3.16 -0.03 18.57
CA ARG A 184 3.54 -0.23 19.98
C ARG A 184 3.36 -1.67 20.42
N ASP A 185 2.27 -2.33 20.02
CA ASP A 185 1.99 -3.70 20.41
C ASP A 185 2.92 -4.70 19.73
N VAL A 186 3.19 -4.47 18.43
CA VAL A 186 4.08 -5.36 17.68
C VAL A 186 5.52 -5.08 18.05
N TYR A 187 6.00 -3.84 18.06
CA TYR A 187 7.41 -3.51 18.26
C TYR A 187 7.63 -2.65 19.52
N PRO A 188 7.37 -3.16 20.74
CA PRO A 188 7.43 -2.34 21.94
C PRO A 188 8.83 -1.79 22.25
N ASP A 189 9.87 -2.59 21.98
CA ASP A 189 11.26 -2.21 22.22
C ASP A 189 11.72 -1.11 21.24
N GLU A 190 11.43 -1.29 19.94
CA GLU A 190 11.71 -0.28 18.90
C GLU A 190 10.86 0.98 19.10
N PHE A 191 9.60 0.84 19.54
CA PHE A 191 8.73 1.97 19.85
C PHE A 191 9.28 2.82 21.00
N GLU A 192 9.86 2.19 22.03
CA GLU A 192 10.52 2.91 23.14
C GLU A 192 11.83 3.56 22.69
N ALA A 193 12.62 2.87 21.87
CA ALA A 193 13.94 3.34 21.43
C ALA A 193 13.89 4.41 20.33
N ASN A 194 12.94 4.29 19.41
CA ASN A 194 12.76 5.14 18.21
C ASN A 194 11.26 5.44 18.00
N PRO A 195 10.61 6.25 18.86
CA PRO A 195 9.18 6.51 18.77
C PRO A 195 8.77 7.01 17.37
N PRO A 196 7.75 6.41 16.73
CA PRO A 196 7.33 6.82 15.40
C PRO A 196 6.70 8.21 15.43
N ASP A 197 6.97 9.01 14.39
CA ASP A 197 6.36 10.33 14.18
C ASP A 197 5.46 10.28 12.94
N ILE A 198 4.33 9.58 13.10
CA ILE A 198 3.40 9.25 12.02
C ILE A 198 2.86 10.52 11.34
N SER A 199 2.48 11.53 12.11
CA SER A 199 2.00 12.80 11.58
C SER A 199 3.07 13.51 10.75
N LYS A 200 4.33 13.49 11.17
CA LYS A 200 5.43 14.02 10.35
C LYS A 200 5.57 13.23 9.05
N TRP A 201 5.44 11.90 9.06
CA TRP A 201 5.46 11.11 7.83
C TRP A 201 4.31 11.49 6.89
N HIS A 202 3.10 11.64 7.42
CA HIS A 202 1.93 12.09 6.66
C HIS A 202 2.12 13.49 6.08
N LEU A 203 2.65 14.43 6.87
CA LEU A 203 2.95 15.78 6.40
C LEU A 203 3.97 15.77 5.25
N ARG A 204 4.99 14.91 5.32
CA ARG A 204 5.97 14.74 4.23
C ARG A 204 5.35 14.14 2.99
N PHE A 205 4.48 13.13 3.13
CA PHE A 205 3.72 12.61 2.01
C PHE A 205 2.91 13.71 1.31
N ARG A 206 2.16 14.50 2.09
CA ARG A 206 1.38 15.63 1.54
C ARG A 206 2.23 16.67 0.83
N GLN A 207 3.41 16.99 1.37
CA GLN A 207 4.35 17.90 0.71
C GLN A 207 4.84 17.34 -0.62
N ILE A 208 5.20 16.05 -0.68
CA ILE A 208 5.65 15.41 -1.92
C ILE A 208 4.54 15.37 -2.95
N VAL A 209 3.31 15.01 -2.56
CA VAL A 209 2.13 15.06 -3.43
C VAL A 209 1.87 16.48 -3.94
N GLY A 210 1.91 17.47 -3.04
CA GLY A 210 1.74 18.88 -3.38
C GLY A 210 2.84 19.41 -4.30
N ASP A 211 4.09 18.96 -4.14
CA ASP A 211 5.20 19.31 -5.00
C ASP A 211 5.05 18.69 -6.39
N ILE A 212 4.61 17.43 -6.49
CA ILE A 212 4.30 16.77 -7.77
C ILE A 212 3.15 17.50 -8.49
N ALA A 213 2.11 17.89 -7.74
CA ALA A 213 0.97 18.66 -8.24
C ALA A 213 1.35 20.07 -8.74
N GLY A 214 2.16 20.78 -7.95
CA GLY A 214 2.56 22.15 -8.24
C GLY A 214 3.69 22.27 -9.28
N SER A 215 4.52 21.24 -9.44
CA SER A 215 5.74 21.29 -10.25
C SER A 215 5.58 20.81 -11.69
N GLY A 216 4.35 20.54 -12.15
CA GLY A 216 4.01 20.07 -13.51
C GLY A 216 5.20 20.02 -14.49
N ASP A 217 5.86 18.85 -14.58
CA ASP A 217 6.94 18.57 -15.52
C ASP A 217 8.16 19.52 -15.54
N MET A 218 8.59 20.04 -14.39
CA MET A 218 9.75 20.95 -14.29
C MET A 218 11.15 20.30 -14.46
N LEU A 219 11.27 19.12 -15.08
CA LEU A 219 12.57 18.61 -15.56
C LEU A 219 12.68 18.77 -17.08
N LEU A 220 13.79 19.37 -17.55
CA LEU A 220 14.12 19.41 -18.97
C LEU A 220 14.07 17.98 -19.56
N PRO A 221 13.46 17.74 -20.74
CA PRO A 221 13.18 16.39 -21.25
C PRO A 221 14.39 15.44 -21.26
N LEU A 222 15.59 15.95 -21.56
CA LEU A 222 16.82 15.15 -21.55
C LEU A 222 17.27 14.76 -20.13
N ALA A 223 17.10 15.66 -19.15
CA ALA A 223 17.39 15.39 -17.75
C ALA A 223 16.36 14.44 -17.14
N ARG A 224 15.11 14.53 -17.58
CA ARG A 224 14.04 13.59 -17.23
C ARG A 224 14.33 12.19 -17.77
N HIS A 225 14.69 12.06 -19.05
CA HIS A 225 14.99 10.77 -19.68
C HIS A 225 16.19 10.04 -19.03
N VAL A 226 17.22 10.79 -18.60
CA VAL A 226 18.34 10.22 -17.84
C VAL A 226 17.92 9.89 -16.41
N ALA A 227 17.11 10.73 -15.77
CA ALA A 227 16.61 10.49 -14.43
C ALA A 227 15.66 9.29 -14.36
N SER A 228 14.81 9.06 -15.36
CA SER A 228 13.89 7.91 -15.42
C SER A 228 14.65 6.60 -15.63
N GLY A 229 15.67 6.58 -16.50
CA GLY A 229 16.59 5.43 -16.66
C GLY A 229 17.44 5.11 -15.42
N HIS A 230 17.40 5.95 -14.39
CA HIS A 230 18.03 5.73 -13.09
C HIS A 230 17.00 5.56 -11.94
N GLY A 231 15.70 5.47 -12.24
CA GLY A 231 14.63 5.32 -11.25
C GLY A 231 14.41 6.56 -10.39
N LEU A 232 14.81 7.75 -10.84
CA LEU A 232 14.69 8.98 -10.06
C LEU A 232 13.38 9.72 -10.31
N VAL A 233 12.71 9.46 -11.45
CA VAL A 233 11.42 10.05 -11.84
C VAL A 233 10.59 9.08 -12.68
N TYR A 234 9.26 9.15 -12.56
CA TYR A 234 8.35 8.27 -13.31
C TYR A 234 8.55 8.44 -14.82
N PRO A 235 8.53 7.34 -15.61
CA PRO A 235 8.50 7.45 -17.07
C PRO A 235 7.22 8.18 -17.51
N LEU A 236 7.23 8.77 -18.70
CA LEU A 236 5.99 9.21 -19.33
C LEU A 236 5.17 8.00 -19.80
N LYS A 237 3.87 8.20 -20.02
CA LYS A 237 2.96 7.15 -20.50
C LYS A 237 3.46 6.47 -21.77
N ASP A 238 4.00 7.23 -22.71
CA ASP A 238 4.55 6.72 -23.97
C ASP A 238 6.01 6.23 -23.87
N GLU A 239 6.63 6.40 -22.70
CA GLU A 239 7.98 5.92 -22.36
C GLU A 239 7.96 4.67 -21.48
N VAL A 240 6.80 4.12 -21.15
CA VAL A 240 6.69 2.87 -20.39
C VAL A 240 7.45 1.76 -21.12
N ASP A 241 8.38 1.15 -20.40
CA ASP A 241 9.14 0.02 -20.89
C ASP A 241 8.31 -1.27 -20.74
N MET A 242 7.79 -1.72 -21.88
CA MET A 242 6.89 -2.87 -21.95
C MET A 242 7.54 -4.19 -21.51
N GLN A 243 8.86 -4.26 -21.32
CA GLN A 243 9.49 -5.45 -20.73
C GLN A 243 9.05 -5.69 -19.28
N TYR A 244 8.58 -4.64 -18.58
CA TYR A 244 8.05 -4.72 -17.22
C TYR A 244 6.54 -4.96 -17.19
N VAL A 245 5.92 -5.13 -18.36
CA VAL A 245 4.47 -5.24 -18.53
C VAL A 245 4.05 -6.52 -19.26
N GLU A 246 4.76 -6.89 -20.32
CA GLU A 246 4.43 -8.01 -21.19
C GLU A 246 5.27 -9.25 -20.82
N ASP A 247 4.69 -10.44 -20.99
CA ASP A 247 5.36 -11.74 -20.85
C ASP A 247 6.18 -11.89 -19.53
N LEU A 248 5.64 -11.41 -18.41
CA LEU A 248 6.29 -11.48 -17.10
C LEU A 248 6.36 -12.94 -16.63
N GLU A 249 7.56 -13.44 -16.38
CA GLU A 249 7.77 -14.79 -15.85
C GLU A 249 7.19 -14.86 -14.42
N THR A 250 6.19 -15.73 -14.22
CA THR A 250 5.61 -16.00 -12.90
C THR A 250 5.68 -17.49 -12.57
N PRO A 251 5.52 -17.90 -11.30
CA PRO A 251 5.44 -19.31 -10.93
C PRO A 251 4.40 -20.12 -11.72
N GLU A 252 3.31 -19.48 -12.15
CA GLU A 252 2.20 -20.11 -12.90
C GLU A 252 2.36 -19.97 -14.44
N GLY A 253 3.50 -19.46 -14.90
CA GLY A 253 3.81 -19.20 -16.31
C GLY A 253 3.76 -17.71 -16.70
N PRO A 254 4.07 -17.36 -17.96
CA PRO A 254 4.10 -15.97 -18.39
C PRO A 254 2.73 -15.28 -18.25
N MET A 255 2.72 -14.08 -17.66
CA MET A 255 1.52 -13.25 -17.48
C MET A 255 1.74 -11.83 -18.02
N HIS A 256 0.68 -11.19 -18.48
CA HIS A 256 0.68 -9.75 -18.66
C HIS A 256 0.46 -9.05 -17.31
N PHE A 257 0.98 -7.84 -17.12
CA PHE A 257 0.86 -7.13 -15.83
C PHE A 257 -0.60 -6.88 -15.43
N ASP A 258 -1.51 -6.69 -16.39
CA ASP A 258 -2.95 -6.63 -16.10
C ASP A 258 -3.46 -7.91 -15.41
N ASP A 259 -3.02 -9.09 -15.86
CA ASP A 259 -3.45 -10.37 -15.27
C ASP A 259 -2.83 -10.56 -13.88
N LEU A 260 -1.56 -10.16 -13.71
CA LEU A 260 -0.88 -10.16 -12.41
C LEU A 260 -1.58 -9.20 -11.42
N PHE A 261 -1.97 -8.02 -11.88
CA PHE A 261 -2.71 -7.04 -11.09
C PHE A 261 -4.10 -7.54 -10.69
N ASP A 262 -4.83 -8.18 -11.61
CA ASP A 262 -6.13 -8.78 -11.32
C ASP A 262 -6.01 -9.99 -10.34
N LYS A 263 -4.89 -10.71 -10.39
CA LYS A 263 -4.54 -11.73 -9.38
C LYS A 263 -4.30 -11.07 -8.01
N ALA A 264 -3.57 -9.95 -7.95
CA ALA A 264 -3.37 -9.20 -6.71
C ALA A 264 -4.71 -8.72 -6.13
N ILE A 265 -5.60 -8.18 -6.96
CA ILE A 265 -6.97 -7.84 -6.55
C ILE A 265 -7.67 -9.05 -5.92
N SER A 266 -7.64 -10.22 -6.56
CA SER A 266 -8.30 -11.42 -6.06
C SER A 266 -7.75 -11.87 -4.70
N ASN A 267 -6.43 -11.73 -4.49
CA ASN A 267 -5.80 -12.04 -3.19
C ASN A 267 -6.19 -11.01 -2.12
N VAL A 268 -6.24 -9.73 -2.48
CA VAL A 268 -6.71 -8.65 -1.59
C VAL A 268 -8.16 -8.90 -1.17
N GLU A 269 -9.05 -9.31 -2.07
CA GLU A 269 -10.44 -9.67 -1.75
C GLU A 269 -10.52 -10.74 -0.65
N GLY A 270 -9.66 -11.78 -0.73
CA GLY A 270 -9.55 -12.83 0.29
C GLY A 270 -9.07 -12.29 1.65
N VAL A 271 -8.01 -11.49 1.65
CA VAL A 271 -7.44 -10.87 2.87
C VAL A 271 -8.43 -9.89 3.50
N TRP A 272 -9.11 -9.08 2.71
CA TRP A 272 -10.15 -8.17 3.17
C TRP A 272 -11.30 -8.90 3.85
N SER A 273 -11.76 -10.02 3.29
CA SER A 273 -12.78 -10.86 3.93
C SER A 273 -12.33 -11.38 5.29
N LEU A 274 -11.08 -11.82 5.43
CA LEU A 274 -10.53 -12.25 6.72
C LEU A 274 -10.45 -11.10 7.73
N VAL A 275 -9.91 -9.95 7.32
CA VAL A 275 -9.76 -8.78 8.21
C VAL A 275 -11.11 -8.23 8.65
N ALA A 276 -12.05 -8.05 7.72
CA ALA A 276 -13.36 -7.47 8.02
C ALA A 276 -14.20 -8.37 8.93
N ARG A 277 -14.25 -9.70 8.66
CA ARG A 277 -14.88 -10.66 9.58
C ARG A 277 -14.17 -10.71 10.92
N GLY A 278 -12.84 -10.60 10.91
CA GLY A 278 -12.02 -10.48 12.10
C GLY A 278 -12.48 -9.33 12.99
N VAL A 279 -12.63 -8.13 12.44
CA VAL A 279 -13.04 -6.93 13.18
C VAL A 279 -14.52 -6.99 13.60
N LEU A 280 -15.42 -7.26 12.67
CA LEU A 280 -16.86 -7.01 12.83
C LEU A 280 -17.63 -8.22 13.41
N GLU A 281 -17.15 -9.44 13.15
CA GLU A 281 -17.85 -10.67 13.53
C GLU A 281 -17.11 -11.45 14.63
N GLY A 282 -15.89 -11.02 14.97
CA GLY A 282 -15.05 -11.72 15.93
C GLY A 282 -14.51 -13.04 15.40
N ASP A 283 -14.36 -13.17 14.08
CA ASP A 283 -13.81 -14.37 13.45
C ASP A 283 -12.28 -14.44 13.64
N ASP A 284 -11.81 -15.47 14.32
CA ASP A 284 -10.39 -15.64 14.64
C ASP A 284 -9.60 -16.35 13.51
N GLU A 285 -10.26 -16.77 12.43
CA GLU A 285 -9.62 -17.41 11.26
C GLU A 285 -8.49 -16.55 10.67
N CYS A 286 -8.63 -15.21 10.72
CA CYS A 286 -7.62 -14.26 10.28
C CYS A 286 -6.25 -14.45 10.98
N PHE A 287 -6.23 -14.87 12.26
CA PHE A 287 -4.99 -15.06 13.01
C PHE A 287 -4.21 -16.31 12.61
N GLU A 288 -4.88 -17.27 11.96
CA GLU A 288 -4.26 -18.49 11.43
C GLU A 288 -3.85 -18.33 9.96
N GLN A 289 -4.65 -17.59 9.16
CA GLN A 289 -4.43 -17.46 7.72
C GLN A 289 -3.50 -16.30 7.33
N ILE A 290 -3.49 -15.21 8.09
CA ILE A 290 -2.61 -14.06 7.81
C ILE A 290 -1.31 -14.25 8.58
N GLY A 291 -0.29 -14.79 7.91
CA GLY A 291 1.03 -15.03 8.46
C GLY A 291 1.96 -13.81 8.39
N ASN A 292 3.17 -13.99 8.90
CA ASN A 292 4.25 -13.04 8.70
C ASN A 292 4.86 -13.27 7.32
N TRP A 293 4.60 -12.36 6.40
CA TRP A 293 5.07 -12.42 5.02
C TRP A 293 6.14 -11.36 4.78
N ASN A 294 7.14 -11.71 3.98
CA ASN A 294 8.15 -10.80 3.51
C ASN A 294 7.65 -10.12 2.22
N LEU A 295 7.41 -8.82 2.29
CA LEU A 295 6.80 -8.06 1.19
C LEU A 295 7.71 -8.03 -0.04
N ASP A 296 9.04 -8.02 0.09
CA ASP A 296 9.98 -7.99 -1.05
C ASP A 296 10.02 -9.29 -1.87
N THR A 297 9.69 -10.42 -1.24
CA THR A 297 9.87 -11.75 -1.84
C THR A 297 8.55 -12.50 -2.01
N GLY A 298 7.48 -12.02 -1.38
CA GLY A 298 6.18 -12.67 -1.27
C GLY A 298 6.20 -14.03 -0.57
N ARG A 299 7.19 -14.27 0.28
CA ARG A 299 7.38 -15.54 1.01
C ARG A 299 6.96 -15.45 2.46
N ASP A 300 6.51 -16.57 3.02
CA ASP A 300 6.24 -16.74 4.44
C ASP A 300 7.50 -17.17 5.25
N GLU A 301 7.31 -17.45 6.54
CA GLU A 301 8.37 -17.88 7.45
C GLU A 301 8.98 -19.26 7.11
N ASP A 302 8.28 -20.07 6.30
CA ASP A 302 8.73 -21.37 5.80
C ASP A 302 9.32 -21.26 4.37
N ASP A 303 9.61 -20.04 3.91
CA ASP A 303 10.18 -19.73 2.60
C ASP A 303 9.27 -20.15 1.43
N GLN A 304 7.95 -20.24 1.65
CA GLN A 304 6.97 -20.58 0.61
C GLN A 304 6.31 -19.33 0.04
N LEU A 305 6.08 -19.30 -1.27
CA LEU A 305 5.33 -18.21 -1.90
C LEU A 305 3.86 -18.27 -1.44
N VAL A 306 3.37 -17.18 -0.88
CA VAL A 306 2.06 -17.15 -0.19
C VAL A 306 0.88 -17.28 -1.17
N PHE A 307 0.94 -16.55 -2.29
CA PHE A 307 -0.17 -16.46 -3.25
C PHE A 307 0.08 -17.16 -4.58
N TRP A 308 1.07 -18.06 -4.61
CA TRP A 308 1.50 -18.76 -5.82
C TRP A 308 1.54 -20.27 -5.57
N GLU A 309 1.05 -21.03 -6.54
CA GLU A 309 1.25 -22.48 -6.57
C GLU A 309 2.57 -22.78 -7.32
N GLU A 310 3.51 -23.47 -6.67
CA GLU A 310 4.76 -23.98 -7.28
C GLU A 310 4.60 -25.38 -7.92
#